data_AF-A0A4R5A0Z8-F1
#
_entry.id   AF-A0A4R5A0Z8-F1
#
_cell.length_a   1.000
_cell.length_b   1.000
_cell.length_c   1.000
_cell.angle_alpha   90.00
_cell.angle_beta   90.00
_cell.angle_gamma   90.00
#
_symmetry.space_group_name_H-M   'P 1'
#
loop_
_entity.id
_entity.type
_entity.pdbx_description
1 polymer ?
#
loop_
_entity_poly.entity_id
_entity_poly.type
_entity_poly.pdbx_seq_one_letter_code
_entity_poly.pdbx_strand_id
1 'polypeptide(L)'
;MSGANENDAHGVVVDTGRVRPAGEGSVGSELKVLGACPLDCPDGCSWVVTVRDGQAIRLRGNPDHPYTRGALCTKVNRWLERASQPDRILYPLRRVGAKG
;
A
#
# COMPACT_ATOMS: atom_id res chain seq x y z
N MET A 1 16.67 19.78 -20.28
CA MET A 1 17.69 18.79 -19.85
C MET A 1 17.72 18.78 -18.32
N SER A 2 16.85 17.97 -17.69
CA SER A 2 17.01 17.58 -16.29
C SER A 2 16.81 16.07 -16.29
N GLY A 3 17.88 15.35 -15.98
CA GLY A 3 17.96 13.89 -16.13
C GLY A 3 16.87 13.19 -15.33
N ALA A 4 16.28 12.17 -15.94
CA ALA A 4 15.65 11.09 -15.20
C ALA A 4 16.68 10.58 -14.19
N ASN A 5 16.32 10.61 -12.91
CA ASN A 5 17.19 10.14 -11.85
C ASN A 5 17.30 8.62 -11.99
N GLU A 6 18.51 8.06 -11.82
CA GLU A 6 18.82 6.63 -11.96
C GLU A 6 17.99 5.72 -11.01
N ASN A 7 17.17 6.32 -10.14
CA ASN A 7 16.21 5.65 -9.25
C ASN A 7 14.82 5.37 -9.87
N ASP A 8 14.51 5.80 -11.09
CA ASP A 8 13.18 5.56 -11.69
C ASP A 8 12.92 4.09 -12.12
N ALA A 9 13.89 3.19 -11.91
CA ALA A 9 13.75 1.75 -12.13
C ALA A 9 13.18 1.04 -10.89
N HIS A 10 12.02 1.45 -10.39
CA HIS A 10 11.34 0.77 -9.28
C HIS A 10 10.58 -0.48 -9.75
N GLY A 11 11.32 -1.51 -10.16
CA GLY A 11 10.77 -2.85 -10.28
C GLY A 11 10.33 -3.34 -8.90
N VAL A 12 9.03 -3.33 -8.65
CA VAL A 12 8.43 -3.91 -7.44
C VAL A 12 7.64 -5.14 -7.87
N VAL A 13 7.99 -6.30 -7.32
CA VAL A 13 7.22 -7.52 -7.50
C VAL A 13 6.23 -7.62 -6.34
N VAL A 14 4.95 -7.75 -6.68
CA VAL A 14 3.87 -8.02 -5.73
C VAL A 14 3.43 -9.46 -5.94
N ASP A 15 3.86 -10.37 -5.07
CA ASP A 15 3.47 -11.79 -5.09
C ASP A 15 2.69 -12.13 -3.81
N THR A 16 1.52 -12.73 -3.94
CA THR A 16 0.61 -13.13 -2.82
C THR A 16 0.38 -12.08 -1.72
N GLY A 17 0.49 -10.78 -2.05
CA GLY A 17 0.35 -9.67 -1.09
C GLY A 17 1.65 -9.23 -0.41
N ARG A 18 2.80 -9.80 -0.79
CA ARG A 18 4.13 -9.37 -0.36
C ARG A 18 4.80 -8.51 -1.42
N VAL A 19 5.25 -7.32 -1.02
CA VAL A 19 6.00 -6.37 -1.85
C VAL A 19 7.50 -6.67 -1.70
N ARG A 20 8.21 -6.89 -2.81
CA ARG A 20 9.67 -7.05 -2.83
C ARG A 20 10.31 -6.18 -3.92
N PRO A 21 11.55 -5.69 -3.72
CA PRO A 21 12.32 -5.12 -4.82
C PRO A 21 12.61 -6.20 -5.87
N ALA A 22 12.74 -5.83 -7.13
CA ALA A 22 13.06 -6.73 -8.24
C ALA A 22 14.52 -7.28 -8.22
N GLY A 23 15.15 -7.44 -7.05
CA GLY A 23 16.52 -7.95 -6.85
C GLY A 23 16.77 -8.51 -5.43
N GLU A 24 17.89 -9.24 -5.24
CA GLU A 24 18.23 -9.90 -3.97
C GLU A 24 18.42 -8.90 -2.81
N GLY A 25 17.67 -9.12 -1.73
CA GLY A 25 17.41 -8.13 -0.68
C GLY A 25 18.61 -7.82 0.21
N SER A 26 19.02 -6.55 0.20
CA SER A 26 19.83 -5.97 1.26
C SER A 26 18.94 -5.65 2.48
N VAL A 27 19.31 -6.15 3.66
CA VAL A 27 18.74 -5.75 4.95
C VAL A 27 18.87 -4.24 5.10
N GLY A 28 17.77 -3.55 5.43
CA GLY A 28 17.72 -2.09 5.53
C GLY A 28 17.28 -1.35 4.26
N SER A 29 16.86 -2.06 3.21
CA SER A 29 16.30 -1.44 2.01
C SER A 29 14.91 -0.85 2.27
N GLU A 30 14.70 0.39 1.83
CA GLU A 30 13.42 1.09 1.92
C GLU A 30 12.89 1.37 0.51
N LEU A 31 11.63 1.02 0.27
CA LEU A 31 10.95 1.18 -1.00
C LEU A 31 9.72 2.07 -0.83
N LYS A 32 9.46 2.91 -1.81
CA LYS A 32 8.21 3.68 -1.91
C LYS A 32 7.34 3.06 -2.97
N VAL A 33 6.11 2.68 -2.60
CA VAL A 33 5.15 2.03 -3.49
C VAL A 33 3.92 2.91 -3.63
N LEU A 34 3.56 3.23 -4.87
CA LEU A 34 2.34 3.94 -5.20
C LEU A 34 1.13 3.01 -5.13
N GLY A 35 0.03 3.50 -4.59
CA GLY A 35 -1.23 2.76 -4.48
C GLY A 35 -2.47 3.66 -4.59
N ALA A 36 -3.63 3.01 -4.59
CA ALA A 36 -4.95 3.66 -4.61
C ALA A 36 -5.82 3.19 -3.43
N CYS A 37 -6.62 4.08 -2.87
CA CYS A 37 -7.46 3.80 -1.71
C CYS A 37 -8.48 2.69 -2.04
N PRO A 38 -8.62 1.64 -1.20
CA PRO A 38 -9.53 0.52 -1.48
C PRO A 38 -10.98 0.79 -1.06
N LEU A 39 -11.28 1.97 -0.51
CA LEU A 39 -12.63 2.28 0.02
C LEU A 39 -13.62 2.75 -1.04
N ASP A 40 -13.23 2.74 -2.32
CA ASP A 40 -14.07 3.02 -3.49
C ASP A 40 -15.00 4.23 -3.32
N CYS A 41 -14.48 5.30 -2.72
CA CYS A 41 -15.18 6.57 -2.64
C CYS A 41 -14.87 7.41 -3.89
N PRO A 42 -15.71 8.40 -4.23
CA PRO A 42 -15.50 9.24 -5.41
C PRO A 42 -14.16 10.01 -5.42
N ASP A 43 -13.51 10.14 -4.26
CA ASP A 43 -12.23 10.86 -4.15
C ASP A 43 -11.04 10.14 -4.82
N GLY A 44 -11.15 8.82 -5.07
CA GLY A 44 -10.13 8.05 -5.79
C GLY A 44 -8.70 8.23 -5.24
N CYS A 45 -8.53 8.36 -3.92
CA CYS A 45 -7.28 8.86 -3.35
C CYS A 45 -6.06 7.98 -3.71
N SER A 46 -4.97 8.59 -4.15
CA SER A 46 -3.66 7.92 -4.26
C SER A 46 -2.81 8.12 -3.00
N TRP A 47 -2.02 7.11 -2.67
CA TRP A 47 -1.13 7.06 -1.51
C TRP A 47 0.23 6.49 -1.87
N VAL A 48 1.23 6.78 -1.04
CA VAL A 48 2.58 6.21 -1.09
C VAL A 48 2.82 5.45 0.20
N VAL A 49 3.25 4.19 0.05
CA VAL A 49 3.69 3.32 1.16
C VAL A 49 5.20 3.29 1.22
N THR A 50 5.73 3.50 2.41
CA THR A 50 7.10 3.09 2.71
C THR A 50 7.09 1.63 3.15
N VAL A 51 7.80 0.79 2.42
CA VAL A 51 8.06 -0.61 2.75
C VAL A 51 9.53 -0.76 3.14
N ARG A 52 9.80 -1.34 4.30
CA ARG A 52 11.14 -1.66 4.77
C ARG A 52 11.22 -3.15 5.07
N ASP A 53 12.23 -3.82 4.53
CA ASP A 53 12.43 -5.27 4.72
C ASP A 53 11.17 -6.11 4.41
N GLY A 54 10.39 -5.67 3.42
CA GLY A 54 9.13 -6.30 3.01
C GLY A 54 7.92 -6.00 3.90
N GLN A 55 8.05 -5.12 4.90
CA GLN A 55 6.94 -4.69 5.76
C GLN A 55 6.55 -3.23 5.48
N ALA A 56 5.25 -2.96 5.33
CA ALA A 56 4.74 -1.60 5.24
C ALA A 56 4.83 -0.91 6.60
N ILE A 57 5.63 0.16 6.69
CA ILE A 57 5.91 0.87 7.95
C ILE A 57 5.32 2.29 8.00
N ARG A 58 4.97 2.87 6.83
CA ARG A 58 4.38 4.21 6.77
C ARG A 58 3.49 4.35 5.54
N LEU A 59 2.41 5.11 5.71
CA LEU A 59 1.47 5.47 4.66
C LEU A 59 1.21 6.97 4.68
N ARG A 60 1.33 7.62 3.54
CA ARG A 60 0.99 9.04 3.32
C ARG A 60 0.27 9.22 2.00
N GLY A 61 -0.51 10.29 1.87
CA GLY A 61 -1.14 10.61 0.58
C GLY A 61 -0.07 10.94 -0.46
N ASN A 62 -0.36 10.63 -1.72
CA ASN A 62 0.50 10.98 -2.83
C ASN A 62 0.40 12.49 -3.12
N PRO A 63 1.46 13.30 -2.92
CA PRO A 63 1.41 14.74 -3.19
C PRO A 63 1.19 15.05 -4.69
N ASP A 64 1.60 14.16 -5.59
CA ASP A 64 1.51 14.34 -7.04
C ASP A 64 0.13 13.94 -7.60
N HIS A 65 -0.75 13.39 -6.76
CA HIS A 65 -2.10 13.05 -7.20
C HIS A 65 -2.93 14.33 -7.40
N PRO A 66 -3.42 14.61 -8.62
CA PRO A 66 -3.98 15.92 -8.98
C PRO A 66 -5.20 16.29 -8.13
N TYR A 67 -6.00 15.30 -7.77
CA TYR A 67 -7.24 15.50 -7.02
C TYR A 67 -6.98 15.71 -5.53
N THR A 68 -6.25 14.78 -4.88
CA THR A 68 -6.11 14.77 -3.42
C THR A 68 -4.87 15.50 -2.92
N ARG A 69 -3.84 15.72 -3.74
CA ARG A 69 -2.61 16.48 -3.41
C ARG A 69 -2.02 16.13 -2.03
N GLY A 70 -1.92 14.84 -1.75
CA GLY A 70 -1.39 14.33 -0.48
C GLY A 70 -2.39 14.24 0.68
N ALA A 71 -3.61 14.76 0.53
CA ALA A 71 -4.65 14.62 1.53
C ALA A 71 -5.21 13.20 1.56
N LEU A 72 -5.42 12.67 2.77
CA LEU A 72 -6.13 11.42 3.02
C LEU A 72 -7.17 11.67 4.11
N CYS A 73 -8.32 10.99 4.01
CA CYS A 73 -9.36 11.07 5.03
C CYS A 73 -8.97 10.29 6.29
N THR A 74 -9.68 10.54 7.40
CA THR A 74 -9.47 9.84 8.68
C THR A 74 -9.54 8.31 8.56
N LYS A 75 -10.33 7.78 7.60
CA LYS A 75 -10.46 6.34 7.37
C LYS A 75 -9.16 5.70 6.88
N VAL A 76 -8.33 6.44 6.13
CA VAL A 76 -7.16 5.91 5.42
C VAL A 76 -5.84 6.35 6.07
N ASN A 77 -5.80 7.49 6.77
CA ASN A 77 -4.59 7.98 7.45
C ASN A 77 -3.95 6.96 8.40
N ARG A 78 -4.75 6.03 8.94
CA ARG A 78 -4.32 4.94 9.83
C ARG A 78 -4.53 3.55 9.23
N TRP A 79 -4.55 3.43 7.90
CA TRP A 79 -4.90 2.18 7.23
C TRP A 79 -3.99 1.01 7.62
N LEU A 80 -2.70 1.26 7.91
CA LEU A 80 -1.78 0.20 8.33
C LEU A 80 -2.22 -0.44 9.66
N GLU A 81 -2.76 0.34 10.60
CA GLU A 81 -3.32 -0.18 11.87
C GLU A 81 -4.53 -1.09 11.62
N ARG A 82 -5.35 -0.76 10.59
CA ARG A 82 -6.49 -1.60 10.17
C ARG A 82 -6.04 -2.87 9.45
N ALA A 83 -5.04 -2.75 8.58
CA ALA A 83 -4.53 -3.86 7.79
C ALA A 83 -3.85 -4.94 8.65
N SER A 84 -3.30 -4.54 9.80
CA SER A 84 -2.63 -5.41 10.78
C SER A 84 -3.54 -5.83 11.95
N GLN A 85 -4.85 -5.59 11.91
CA GLN A 85 -5.72 -5.98 13.03
C GLN A 85 -5.72 -7.52 13.23
N PRO A 86 -5.69 -8.00 14.49
CA PRO A 86 -5.64 -9.42 14.81
C PRO A 86 -6.95 -10.15 14.48
N ASP A 87 -8.07 -9.44 14.38
CA ASP A 87 -9.40 -9.99 14.07
C ASP A 87 -9.69 -10.11 12.57
N ARG A 88 -8.71 -9.81 11.70
CA ARG A 88 -8.90 -9.91 10.25
C ARG A 88 -9.22 -11.34 9.83
N ILE A 89 -10.21 -11.47 8.95
CA ILE A 89 -10.49 -12.71 8.23
C ILE A 89 -9.36 -12.94 7.23
N LEU A 90 -8.48 -13.92 7.52
CA LEU A 90 -7.32 -14.26 6.68
C LEU A 90 -7.61 -15.38 5.69
N TYR A 91 -8.69 -16.13 5.90
CA TYR A 91 -9.05 -17.31 5.11
C TYR A 91 -10.52 -17.25 4.69
N PRO A 92 -10.87 -17.83 3.54
CA PRO A 92 -12.27 -17.98 3.14
C PRO A 92 -13.07 -18.72 4.21
N LEU A 93 -14.27 -18.24 4.51
CA LEU A 93 -15.19 -18.86 5.46
C LEU A 93 -16.39 -19.47 4.72
N ARG A 94 -16.88 -20.61 5.21
CA ARG A 94 -18.10 -21.26 4.71
C ARG A 94 -19.23 -21.08 5.72
N ARG A 95 -20.37 -20.57 5.26
CA ARG A 95 -21.59 -20.47 6.09
C ARG A 95 -22.04 -21.87 6.52
N VAL A 96 -22.50 -21.97 7.77
CA VAL A 96 -23.20 -23.13 8.32
C VAL A 96 -24.57 -22.69 8.83
N GLY A 97 -25.59 -23.56 8.72
CA GLY A 97 -26.99 -23.25 9.08
C GLY A 97 -27.88 -22.80 7.91
N ALA A 98 -29.18 -22.67 8.16
CA ALA A 98 -30.14 -22.16 7.18
C ALA A 98 -29.80 -20.71 6.79
N LYS A 99 -30.16 -20.32 5.56
CA LYS A 99 -30.21 -18.90 5.21
C LYS A 99 -31.28 -18.25 6.10
N GLY A 100 -30.97 -17.07 6.65
CA GLY A 100 -31.95 -16.27 7.40
C GLY A 100 -33.23 -16.05 6.61
#